data_AF-A0A7S1E5D9-F1
#
_entry.id   AF-A0A7S1E5D9-F1
#
_cell.length_a   1.000
_cell.length_b   1.000
_cell.length_c   1.000
_cell.angle_alpha   90.00
_cell.angle_beta   90.00
_cell.angle_gamma   90.00
#
_symmetry.space_group_name_H-M   'P 1'
#
loop_
_entity.id
_entity.type
_entity.pdbx_description
1 polymer ?
#
loop_
_entity_poly.entity_id
_entity_poly.type
_entity_poly.pdbx_seq_one_letter_code
_entity_poly.pdbx_strand_id
1 'polypeptide(L)'
;GEDGEDGEDDEIDGMSRRARAFFVLGFSALVFLGAGISTMGPKSALISAATGLSLLVLGLSAILSWPFSTDGKLVSDHMRLWSKLVLSIMGVKCEAEGLDRLKQDQHYVFACNHESLTDTALVYSMLPKRHLICVGKKELSYVPIFGWLMFLGGHIIIDRSNHDKAMKTMGKAEKRLRD
;
A
#
# COMPACT_ATOMS: atom_id res chain seq x y z
N GLY A 1 -32.42 1.35 -5.43
CA GLY A 1 -31.31 1.01 -6.33
C GLY A 1 -30.65 2.28 -6.80
N GLU A 2 -30.15 3.09 -5.87
CA GLU A 2 -29.49 4.38 -6.16
C GLU A 2 -28.06 4.43 -5.59
N ASP A 3 -27.60 3.41 -4.85
CA ASP A 3 -26.27 3.39 -4.22
C ASP A 3 -25.10 3.09 -5.18
N GLY A 4 -25.39 2.93 -6.47
CA GLY A 4 -24.42 2.50 -7.51
C GLY A 4 -23.78 3.65 -8.27
N GLU A 5 -24.53 4.70 -8.59
CA GLU A 5 -24.06 5.82 -9.44
C GLU A 5 -23.11 6.76 -8.68
N ASP A 6 -23.39 7.06 -7.41
CA ASP A 6 -22.53 7.91 -6.57
C ASP A 6 -21.11 7.34 -6.39
N GLY A 7 -20.96 6.01 -6.43
CA GLY A 7 -19.67 5.34 -6.25
C GLY A 7 -18.79 5.38 -7.50
N GLU A 8 -19.41 5.29 -8.68
CA GLU A 8 -18.72 5.24 -9.97
C GLU A 8 -18.27 6.64 -10.41
N ASP A 9 -19.08 7.67 -10.14
CA ASP A 9 -18.72 9.07 -10.39
C ASP A 9 -17.60 9.57 -9.46
N ASP A 10 -17.61 9.19 -8.17
CA ASP A 10 -16.52 9.45 -7.22
C ASP A 10 -15.22 8.72 -7.66
N GLU A 11 -15.34 7.56 -8.30
CA GLU A 11 -14.22 6.75 -8.78
C GLU A 11 -13.59 7.34 -10.06
N ILE A 12 -14.41 7.79 -11.01
CA ILE A 12 -13.98 8.46 -12.25
C ILE A 12 -13.37 9.84 -11.94
N ASP A 13 -14.01 10.65 -11.08
CA ASP A 13 -13.47 11.94 -10.63
C ASP A 13 -12.16 11.72 -9.85
N GLY A 14 -12.12 10.68 -9.00
CA GLY A 14 -10.92 10.23 -8.32
C GLY A 14 -9.78 9.89 -9.29
N MET A 15 -10.07 9.18 -10.38
CA MET A 15 -9.08 8.79 -11.38
C MET A 15 -8.54 9.99 -12.17
N SER A 16 -9.40 10.97 -12.51
CA SER A 16 -8.99 12.21 -13.18
C SER A 16 -8.12 13.12 -12.29
N ARG A 17 -8.47 13.23 -11.00
CA ARG A 17 -7.69 13.97 -9.99
C ARG A 17 -6.36 13.28 -9.72
N ARG A 18 -6.32 11.95 -9.70
CA ARG A 18 -5.08 11.16 -9.61
C ARG A 18 -4.18 11.39 -10.81
N ALA A 19 -4.71 11.39 -12.04
CA ALA A 19 -3.94 11.67 -13.25
C ALA A 19 -3.24 13.05 -13.19
N ARG A 20 -3.94 14.08 -12.71
CA ARG A 20 -3.39 15.43 -12.49
C ARG A 20 -2.38 15.48 -11.34
N ALA A 21 -2.65 14.79 -10.23
CA ALA A 21 -1.76 14.74 -9.09
C ALA A 21 -0.47 13.95 -9.37
N PHE A 22 -0.51 12.91 -10.22
CA PHE A 22 0.68 12.18 -10.66
C PHE A 22 1.67 13.08 -11.39
N PHE A 23 1.18 14.01 -12.21
CA PHE A 23 2.03 14.98 -12.89
C PHE A 23 2.77 15.91 -11.91
N VAL A 24 2.10 16.34 -10.82
CA VAL A 24 2.64 17.30 -9.85
C VAL A 24 3.51 16.64 -8.77
N LEU A 25 3.06 15.50 -8.22
CA LEU A 25 3.74 14.80 -7.12
C LEU A 25 4.84 13.85 -7.61
N GLY A 26 4.70 13.27 -8.80
CA GLY A 26 5.76 12.45 -9.41
C GLY A 26 7.05 13.24 -9.65
N PHE A 27 6.91 14.51 -10.02
CA PHE A 27 8.05 15.42 -10.17
C PHE A 27 8.69 15.77 -8.83
N SER A 28 7.88 16.00 -7.79
CA SER A 28 8.36 16.35 -6.45
C SER A 28 9.06 15.18 -5.74
N ALA A 29 8.53 13.95 -5.84
CA ALA A 29 9.14 12.75 -5.26
C ALA A 29 10.50 12.42 -5.89
N LEU A 30 10.66 12.65 -7.19
CA LEU A 30 11.93 12.48 -7.92
C LEU A 30 12.99 13.48 -7.42
N VAL A 31 12.59 14.71 -7.12
CA VAL A 31 13.46 15.78 -6.59
C VAL A 31 13.90 15.48 -5.14
N PHE A 32 13.02 14.97 -4.29
CA PHE A 32 13.38 14.60 -2.90
C PHE A 32 14.24 13.33 -2.82
N LEU A 33 14.04 12.36 -3.71
CA LEU A 33 14.93 11.19 -3.85
C LEU A 33 16.35 11.62 -4.25
N GLY A 34 16.50 12.58 -5.17
CA GLY A 34 17.81 13.10 -5.58
C GLY A 34 18.54 13.90 -4.48
N ALA A 35 17.81 14.71 -3.71
CA ALA A 35 18.40 15.51 -2.63
C ALA A 35 18.84 14.65 -1.43
N GLY A 36 18.10 13.59 -1.09
CA GLY A 36 18.43 12.68 0.00
C GLY A 36 19.67 11.82 -0.27
N ILE A 37 19.81 11.29 -1.49
CA ILE A 37 20.97 10.47 -1.90
C ILE A 37 22.29 11.24 -1.80
N SER A 38 22.24 12.56 -1.99
CA SER A 38 23.42 13.45 -1.99
C SER A 38 24.08 13.65 -0.61
N THR A 39 23.37 13.32 0.49
CA THR A 39 23.87 13.46 1.87
C THR A 39 24.20 12.14 2.54
N MET A 40 23.99 11.03 1.83
CA MET A 40 24.14 9.67 2.34
C MET A 40 25.56 9.14 2.09
N GLY A 41 26.08 8.36 3.05
CA GLY A 41 27.27 7.54 2.80
C GLY A 41 27.02 6.53 1.65
N PRO A 42 28.07 6.01 1.01
CA PRO A 42 27.95 5.17 -0.20
C PRO A 42 27.10 3.91 0.03
N LYS A 43 27.16 3.32 1.22
CA LYS A 43 26.34 2.14 1.58
C LYS A 43 24.85 2.49 1.69
N SER A 44 24.51 3.60 2.35
CA SER A 44 23.12 4.07 2.48
C SER A 44 22.53 4.50 1.14
N ALA A 45 23.33 5.12 0.26
CA ALA A 45 22.90 5.46 -1.09
C ALA A 45 22.57 4.20 -1.91
N LEU A 46 23.40 3.16 -1.82
CA LEU A 46 23.17 1.88 -2.50
C LEU A 46 21.89 1.18 -2.00
N ILE A 47 21.67 1.15 -0.68
CA ILE A 47 20.45 0.57 -0.08
C ILE A 47 19.20 1.32 -0.58
N SER A 48 19.22 2.66 -0.54
CA SER A 48 18.10 3.48 -1.04
C SER A 48 17.82 3.24 -2.52
N ALA A 49 18.87 3.17 -3.35
CA ALA A 49 18.74 2.89 -4.77
C ALA A 49 18.17 1.49 -5.03
N ALA A 50 18.66 0.47 -4.32
CA ALA A 50 18.18 -0.90 -4.44
C ALA A 50 16.71 -1.04 -4.02
N THR A 51 16.31 -0.42 -2.90
CA THR A 51 14.91 -0.39 -2.45
C THR A 51 14.02 0.33 -3.46
N GLY A 52 14.44 1.49 -3.97
CA GLY A 52 13.70 2.23 -4.99
C GLY A 52 13.53 1.42 -6.29
N LEU A 53 14.59 0.81 -6.79
CA LEU A 53 14.54 -0.04 -7.99
C LEU A 53 13.61 -1.25 -7.78
N SER A 54 13.69 -1.90 -6.62
CA SER A 54 12.83 -3.06 -6.33
C SER A 54 11.34 -2.69 -6.32
N LEU A 55 10.98 -1.50 -5.83
CA LEU A 55 9.61 -1.00 -5.85
C LEU A 55 9.13 -0.73 -7.28
N LEU A 56 9.98 -0.13 -8.12
CA LEU A 56 9.62 0.11 -9.52
C LEU A 56 9.36 -1.22 -10.24
N VAL A 57 10.27 -2.17 -10.13
CA VAL A 57 10.17 -3.46 -10.83
C VAL A 57 8.97 -4.27 -10.35
N LEU A 58 8.83 -4.49 -9.03
CA LEU A 58 7.76 -5.31 -8.49
C LEU A 58 6.41 -4.60 -8.43
N GLY A 59 6.41 -3.27 -8.29
CA GLY A 59 5.19 -2.47 -8.36
C GLY A 59 4.61 -2.43 -9.77
N LEU A 60 5.45 -2.25 -10.79
CA LEU A 60 4.99 -2.32 -12.18
C LEU A 60 4.55 -3.74 -12.56
N SER A 61 5.26 -4.78 -12.11
CA SER A 61 4.84 -6.16 -12.38
C SER A 61 3.50 -6.48 -11.70
N ALA A 62 3.26 -5.96 -10.48
CA ALA A 62 1.98 -6.11 -9.80
C ALA A 62 0.84 -5.43 -10.57
N ILE A 63 1.05 -4.21 -11.06
CA ILE A 63 0.08 -3.48 -11.90
C ILE A 63 -0.18 -4.25 -13.20
N LEU A 64 0.87 -4.75 -13.85
CA LEU A 64 0.74 -5.50 -15.10
C LEU A 64 0.07 -6.87 -14.88
N SER A 65 0.16 -7.43 -13.68
CA SER A 65 -0.50 -8.69 -13.33
C SER A 65 -2.00 -8.55 -13.04
N TRP A 66 -2.50 -7.31 -12.89
CA TRP A 66 -3.90 -7.04 -12.56
C TRP A 66 -4.95 -7.63 -13.53
N PRO A 67 -4.75 -7.64 -14.87
CA PRO A 67 -5.70 -8.28 -15.80
C PRO A 67 -5.94 -9.77 -15.52
N PHE A 68 -5.03 -10.43 -14.78
CA PHE A 68 -5.12 -11.84 -14.42
C PHE A 68 -5.78 -12.09 -13.05
N SER A 69 -5.97 -11.04 -12.23
CA SER A 69 -6.58 -11.11 -10.89
C SER A 69 -7.09 -9.73 -10.49
N THR A 70 -8.42 -9.60 -10.50
CA THR A 70 -9.12 -8.38 -10.07
C THR A 70 -9.44 -8.38 -8.58
N ASP A 71 -9.24 -9.52 -7.88
CA ASP A 71 -9.52 -9.67 -6.45
C ASP A 71 -8.43 -9.08 -5.53
N GLY A 72 -7.37 -8.50 -6.11
CA GLY A 72 -6.28 -7.85 -5.38
C GLY A 72 -5.32 -8.82 -4.68
N LYS A 73 -5.57 -10.14 -4.74
CA LYS A 73 -4.71 -11.15 -4.09
C LYS A 73 -3.34 -11.23 -4.74
N LEU A 74 -3.26 -11.14 -6.08
CA LEU A 74 -1.98 -11.11 -6.77
C LEU A 74 -1.16 -9.86 -6.43
N VAL A 75 -1.82 -8.70 -6.26
CA VAL A 75 -1.15 -7.47 -5.80
C VAL A 75 -0.60 -7.68 -4.39
N SER A 76 -1.37 -8.29 -3.49
CA SER A 76 -0.94 -8.61 -2.13
C SER A 76 0.26 -9.59 -2.12
N ASP A 77 0.32 -10.53 -3.05
CA ASP A 77 1.44 -11.46 -3.19
C ASP A 77 2.72 -10.76 -3.68
N HIS A 78 2.60 -9.83 -4.63
CA HIS A 78 3.72 -9.00 -5.07
C HIS A 78 4.23 -8.11 -3.93
N MET A 79 3.34 -7.48 -3.17
CA MET A 79 3.72 -6.66 -2.02
C MET A 79 4.44 -7.48 -0.95
N ARG A 80 4.03 -8.74 -0.74
CA ARG A 80 4.71 -9.67 0.16
C ARG A 80 6.11 -10.02 -0.32
N LEU A 81 6.28 -10.30 -1.61
CA LEU A 81 7.60 -10.56 -2.20
C LEU A 81 8.51 -9.33 -2.06
N TRP A 82 8.00 -8.16 -2.43
CA TRP A 82 8.71 -6.88 -2.29
C TRP A 82 9.12 -6.62 -0.84
N SER A 83 8.23 -6.86 0.11
CA SER A 83 8.50 -6.65 1.54
C SER A 83 9.64 -7.53 2.06
N LYS A 84 9.65 -8.81 1.69
CA LYS A 84 10.75 -9.73 2.05
C LYS A 84 12.08 -9.28 1.45
N LEU A 85 12.05 -8.85 0.18
CA LEU A 85 13.24 -8.36 -0.52
C LEU A 85 13.81 -7.10 0.13
N VAL A 86 12.97 -6.10 0.42
CA VAL A 86 13.40 -4.84 1.04
C VAL A 86 13.98 -5.06 2.43
N LEU A 87 13.34 -5.87 3.27
CA LEU A 87 13.87 -6.19 4.60
C LEU A 87 15.22 -6.93 4.51
N SER A 88 15.38 -7.82 3.52
CA SER A 88 16.65 -8.48 3.25
C SER A 88 17.74 -7.51 2.78
N ILE A 89 17.42 -6.56 1.89
CA ILE A 89 18.35 -5.51 1.43
C ILE A 89 18.80 -4.63 2.61
N MET A 90 17.87 -4.31 3.51
CA MET A 90 18.14 -3.51 4.70
C MET A 90 18.86 -4.30 5.81
N GLY A 91 19.00 -5.62 5.67
CA GLY A 91 19.61 -6.48 6.69
C GLY A 91 18.79 -6.60 7.98
N VAL A 92 17.47 -6.36 7.90
CA VAL A 92 16.57 -6.40 9.06
C VAL A 92 16.17 -7.85 9.34
N LYS A 93 16.48 -8.33 10.54
CA LYS A 93 15.94 -9.60 11.05
C LYS A 93 14.63 -9.31 11.78
N CYS A 94 13.61 -10.06 11.44
CA CYS A 94 12.28 -9.91 12.01
C CYS A 94 11.89 -11.22 12.70
N GLU A 95 11.26 -11.09 13.86
CA GLU A 95 10.67 -12.19 14.61
C GLU A 95 9.20 -11.84 14.87
N ALA A 96 8.34 -12.85 14.82
CA ALA A 96 6.92 -12.69 15.03
C ALA A 96 6.42 -13.80 15.96
N GLU A 97 5.68 -13.39 16.99
CA GLU A 97 5.10 -14.29 17.98
C GLU A 97 3.57 -14.32 17.86
N GLY A 98 2.94 -15.44 18.23
CA GLY A 98 1.50 -15.57 18.26
C GLY A 98 0.82 -15.76 16.90
N LEU A 99 1.59 -16.00 15.83
CA LEU A 99 1.04 -16.27 14.49
C LEU A 99 0.26 -17.59 14.42
N ASP A 100 0.57 -18.54 15.32
CA ASP A 100 -0.14 -19.81 15.53
C ASP A 100 -1.59 -19.62 15.98
N ARG A 101 -1.93 -18.46 16.54
CA ARG A 101 -3.29 -18.12 16.98
C ARG A 101 -4.21 -17.73 15.82
N LEU A 102 -3.66 -17.51 14.62
CA LEU A 102 -4.40 -17.07 13.44
C LEU A 102 -5.05 -18.26 12.72
N LYS A 103 -6.38 -18.33 12.74
CA LYS A 103 -7.19 -19.33 12.02
C LYS A 103 -7.35 -18.93 10.55
N GLN A 104 -7.34 -19.91 9.64
CA GLN A 104 -7.35 -19.65 8.19
C GLN A 104 -8.66 -19.00 7.72
N ASP A 105 -9.79 -19.44 8.28
CA ASP A 105 -11.15 -19.06 7.84
C ASP A 105 -11.77 -17.96 8.70
N GLN A 106 -10.95 -17.00 9.12
CA GLN A 106 -11.37 -15.88 9.96
C GLN A 106 -10.78 -14.58 9.43
N HIS A 107 -11.55 -13.50 9.54
CA HIS A 107 -11.11 -12.15 9.24
C HIS A 107 -10.49 -11.50 10.48
N TYR A 108 -9.43 -10.72 10.29
CA TYR A 108 -8.68 -10.08 11.36
C TYR A 108 -8.49 -8.60 11.06
N VAL A 109 -8.58 -7.79 12.10
CA VAL A 109 -8.15 -6.39 12.08
C VAL A 109 -6.85 -6.28 12.88
N PHE A 110 -5.77 -5.91 12.21
CA PHE A 110 -4.48 -5.67 12.84
C PHE A 110 -4.32 -4.17 13.10
N ALA A 111 -4.15 -3.81 14.38
CA ALA A 111 -3.82 -2.44 14.78
C ALA A 111 -2.32 -2.38 15.15
N CYS A 112 -1.54 -1.70 14.33
CA CYS A 112 -0.11 -1.54 14.52
C CYS A 112 0.20 -0.11 15.01
N ASN A 113 1.17 0.04 15.91
CA ASN A 113 1.78 1.34 16.15
C ASN A 113 2.54 1.73 14.86
N HIS A 114 2.16 2.84 14.23
CA HIS A 114 2.76 3.24 12.95
C HIS A 114 3.95 4.17 13.22
N GLU A 115 5.09 3.58 13.54
CA GLU A 115 6.31 4.27 13.97
C GLU A 115 7.30 4.46 12.82
N SER A 116 7.26 3.59 11.81
CA SER A 116 8.22 3.59 10.70
C SER A 116 7.57 3.33 9.34
N LEU A 117 8.27 3.78 8.29
CA LEU A 117 7.95 3.41 6.91
C LEU A 117 8.11 1.90 6.65
N THR A 118 8.88 1.21 7.49
CA THR A 118 9.11 -0.24 7.40
C THR A 118 7.94 -1.08 7.92
N ASP A 119 6.99 -0.48 8.64
CA ASP A 119 5.90 -1.21 9.30
C ASP A 119 5.07 -2.01 8.29
N THR A 120 4.74 -1.40 7.16
CA THR A 120 4.01 -2.07 6.08
C THR A 120 4.79 -3.29 5.58
N ALA A 121 6.09 -3.15 5.33
CA ALA A 121 6.92 -4.26 4.88
C ALA A 121 7.03 -5.37 5.94
N LEU A 122 7.09 -5.01 7.22
CA LEU A 122 7.11 -5.96 8.32
C LEU A 122 5.80 -6.77 8.37
N VAL A 123 4.64 -6.11 8.31
CA VAL A 123 3.32 -6.76 8.31
C VAL A 123 3.16 -7.70 7.10
N TYR A 124 3.50 -7.24 5.89
CA TYR A 124 3.41 -8.07 4.68
C TYR A 124 4.38 -9.25 4.67
N SER A 125 5.57 -9.10 5.27
CA SER A 125 6.57 -10.17 5.29
C SER A 125 6.29 -11.25 6.35
N MET A 126 5.78 -10.85 7.53
CA MET A 126 5.63 -11.73 8.70
C MET A 126 4.27 -12.43 8.77
N LEU A 127 3.18 -11.78 8.37
CA LEU A 127 1.86 -12.42 8.46
C LEU A 127 1.77 -13.61 7.49
N PRO A 128 1.01 -14.68 7.80
CA PRO A 128 0.78 -15.77 6.85
C PRO A 128 0.15 -15.28 5.54
N LYS A 129 0.25 -16.10 4.48
CA LYS A 129 -0.26 -15.75 3.14
C LYS A 129 -1.77 -15.50 3.18
N ARG A 130 -2.13 -14.22 3.18
CA ARG A 130 -3.50 -13.69 3.18
C ARG A 130 -3.54 -12.39 2.35
N HIS A 131 -4.73 -12.05 1.87
CA HIS A 131 -5.02 -10.75 1.28
C HIS A 131 -5.05 -9.71 2.38
N LEU A 132 -4.11 -8.76 2.33
CA LEU A 132 -3.99 -7.71 3.32
C LEU A 132 -4.56 -6.40 2.78
N ILE A 133 -5.52 -5.82 3.51
CA ILE A 133 -6.12 -4.53 3.21
C ILE A 133 -5.66 -3.54 4.28
N CYS A 134 -4.70 -2.71 3.93
CA CYS A 134 -4.24 -1.61 4.78
C CYS A 134 -5.15 -0.38 4.66
N VAL A 135 -5.28 0.36 5.77
CA VAL A 135 -5.92 1.67 5.82
C VAL A 135 -4.84 2.74 5.61
N GLY A 136 -4.82 3.35 4.43
CA GLY A 136 -3.84 4.38 4.08
C GLY A 136 -4.41 5.79 4.08
N LYS A 137 -3.53 6.78 4.18
CA LYS A 137 -3.90 8.19 4.09
C LYS A 137 -4.22 8.58 2.64
N LYS A 138 -5.13 9.53 2.45
CA LYS A 138 -5.53 10.05 1.13
C LYS A 138 -4.36 10.51 0.28
N GLU A 139 -3.34 11.10 0.89
CA GLU A 139 -2.18 11.63 0.18
C GLU A 139 -1.38 10.53 -0.56
N LEU A 140 -1.35 9.32 0.00
CA LEU A 140 -0.66 8.17 -0.62
C LEU A 140 -1.34 7.72 -1.92
N SER A 141 -2.65 7.97 -2.06
CA SER A 141 -3.38 7.63 -3.29
C SER A 141 -2.91 8.42 -4.51
N TYR A 142 -2.18 9.52 -4.30
CA TYR A 142 -1.65 10.36 -5.36
C TYR A 142 -0.18 10.06 -5.71
N VAL A 143 0.48 9.18 -4.97
CA VAL A 143 1.87 8.80 -5.23
C VAL A 143 1.90 7.81 -6.40
N PRO A 144 2.70 8.05 -7.47
CA PRO A 144 2.83 7.10 -8.58
C PRO A 144 3.21 5.70 -8.11
N ILE A 145 2.70 4.68 -8.80
CA ILE A 145 2.81 3.25 -8.44
C ILE A 145 2.09 2.92 -7.12
N PHE A 146 2.39 3.58 -6.00
CA PHE A 146 1.73 3.35 -4.71
C PHE A 146 0.21 3.53 -4.77
N GLY A 147 -0.28 4.61 -5.38
CA GLY A 147 -1.71 4.86 -5.51
C GLY A 147 -2.42 3.79 -6.35
N TRP A 148 -1.76 3.29 -7.40
CA TRP A 148 -2.26 2.17 -8.20
C TRP A 148 -2.28 0.88 -7.41
N LEU A 149 -1.21 0.54 -6.71
CA LEU A 149 -1.16 -0.65 -5.88
C LEU A 149 -2.19 -0.60 -4.75
N MET A 150 -2.41 0.57 -4.16
CA MET A 150 -3.47 0.78 -3.18
C MET A 150 -4.85 0.51 -3.79
N PHE A 151 -5.12 1.08 -4.97
CA PHE A 151 -6.39 0.88 -5.66
C PHE A 151 -6.61 -0.58 -6.07
N LEU A 152 -5.67 -1.17 -6.80
CA LEU A 152 -5.75 -2.53 -7.33
C LEU A 152 -5.71 -3.60 -6.22
N GLY A 153 -5.06 -3.31 -5.09
CA GLY A 153 -5.04 -4.17 -3.91
C GLY A 153 -6.32 -4.08 -3.06
N GLY A 154 -7.24 -3.17 -3.37
CA GLY A 154 -8.48 -2.98 -2.62
C GLY A 154 -8.30 -2.26 -1.29
N HIS A 155 -7.22 -1.47 -1.14
CA HIS A 155 -6.90 -0.75 0.08
C HIS A 155 -7.92 0.35 0.42
N ILE A 156 -8.10 0.57 1.72
CA ILE A 156 -9.02 1.60 2.21
C ILE A 156 -8.25 2.91 2.35
N ILE A 157 -8.74 3.95 1.68
CA ILE A 157 -8.15 5.28 1.72
C ILE A 157 -9.03 6.18 2.60
N ILE A 158 -8.44 6.77 3.64
CA ILE A 158 -9.14 7.68 4.55
C ILE A 158 -8.62 9.11 4.45
N ASP A 159 -9.54 10.05 4.51
CA ASP A 159 -9.26 11.48 4.66
C ASP A 159 -9.37 11.85 6.13
N ARG A 160 -8.24 11.95 6.84
CA ARG A 160 -8.23 12.23 8.28
C ARG A 160 -8.63 13.66 8.62
N SER A 161 -8.66 14.56 7.63
CA SER A 161 -9.13 15.95 7.84
C SER A 161 -10.65 16.02 7.97
N ASN A 162 -11.37 15.01 7.50
CA ASN A 162 -12.82 14.92 7.57
C ASN A 162 -13.23 13.66 8.35
N HIS A 163 -13.48 13.85 9.65
CA HIS A 163 -13.82 12.78 10.58
C HIS A 163 -15.05 11.96 10.14
N ASP A 164 -16.12 12.63 9.69
CA ASP A 164 -17.36 11.95 9.30
C ASP A 164 -17.16 11.07 8.07
N LYS A 165 -16.39 11.55 7.09
CA LYS A 165 -16.04 10.76 5.90
C LYS A 165 -15.15 9.56 6.27
N ALA A 166 -14.20 9.73 7.19
CA ALA A 166 -13.38 8.62 7.69
C ALA A 166 -14.23 7.55 8.38
N MET A 167 -15.18 7.94 9.23
CA MET A 167 -16.08 7.01 9.92
C MET A 167 -17.01 6.27 8.95
N LYS A 168 -17.55 6.95 7.93
CA LYS A 168 -18.36 6.30 6.88
C LYS A 168 -17.55 5.23 6.12
N THR A 169 -16.30 5.53 5.79
CA THR A 169 -15.40 4.57 5.13
C THR A 169 -15.08 3.38 6.01
N MET A 170 -14.84 3.59 7.31
CA MET A 170 -14.62 2.49 8.26
C MET A 170 -15.86 1.60 8.43
N GLY A 171 -17.07 2.17 8.42
CA GLY A 171 -18.31 1.38 8.44
C GLY A 171 -18.47 0.48 7.21
N LYS A 172 -18.05 0.95 6.02
CA LYS A 172 -18.01 0.09 4.82
C LYS A 172 -17.01 -1.06 4.95
N ALA A 173 -15.85 -0.80 5.56
CA ALA A 173 -14.84 -1.82 5.82
C ALA A 173 -15.35 -2.89 6.80
N GLU A 174 -16.05 -2.47 7.86
CA GLU A 174 -16.67 -3.39 8.81
C GLU A 174 -17.67 -4.33 8.13
N LYS A 175 -18.52 -3.79 7.26
CA LYS A 175 -19.50 -4.60 6.51
C LYS A 175 -18.80 -5.67 5.66
N ARG A 176 -17.72 -5.30 4.95
CA ARG A 176 -16.90 -6.24 4.14
C ARG A 176 -16.20 -7.33 4.96
N LEU A 177 -16.02 -7.15 6.26
CA LEU A 177 -15.43 -8.17 7.14
C LEU A 177 -16.48 -9.16 7.68
N ARG A 178 -17.77 -8.79 7.63
CA ARG A 178 -18.89 -9.60 8.14
C ARG A 178 -19.51 -10.49 7.05
N ASP A 179 -19.47 -10.04 5.81
CA ASP A 179 -19.98 -10.72 4.60
C ASP A 179 -18.92 -11.68 4.03
#